data_AF-A0A821XLN0-F1
#
_entry.id   AF-A0A821XLN0-F1
#
_cell.length_a   1.000
_cell.length_b   1.000
_cell.length_c   1.000
_cell.angle_alpha   90.00
_cell.angle_beta   90.00
_cell.angle_gamma   90.00
#
_symmetry.space_group_name_H-M   'P 1'
#
loop_
_entity.id
_entity.type
_entity.pdbx_description
1 polymer ?
#
loop_
_entity_poly.entity_id
_entity_poly.type
_entity_poly.pdbx_seq_one_letter_code
_entity_poly.pdbx_strand_id
1 'polypeptide(L)'
;RLSTIVNASKIIVLNAGSVVEEGNHETLMKAKGVYYGLVEAQNIHLKTKDKNVEENENDADDKAATALAYDKARSLSYHRQDTIDKKTVKNETNDKTDEAKAVVEYKGPAPFFAMLAMNRPELDVILFACIACVCNGGIQPAFGVILSKVIAVFQTCDPQLQEKRVLTYILIFVGLGVLMLFTMFLQSFLFAISGESLTQRLRAKIFRTLLQQDIAYFDQAENNTGALCT
;
A
#
# COMPACT_ATOMS: atom_id res chain seq x y z
N ARG A 1 13.25 14.99 28.92
CA ARG A 1 12.47 16.12 29.47
C ARG A 1 12.92 16.32 30.91
N LEU A 2 13.52 17.47 31.28
CA LEU A 2 14.04 17.71 32.63
C LEU A 2 12.94 18.01 33.67
N SER A 3 11.72 18.31 33.26
CA SER A 3 10.59 18.57 34.17
C SER A 3 10.17 17.36 35.01
N THR A 4 10.45 16.14 34.55
CA THR A 4 10.08 14.90 35.26
C THR A 4 11.09 14.48 36.33
N ILE A 5 12.25 15.14 36.41
CA ILE A 5 13.35 14.78 37.32
C ILE A 5 13.60 15.82 38.43
N VAL A 6 12.72 16.82 38.56
CA VAL A 6 12.84 17.91 39.55
C VAL A 6 12.73 17.37 41.00
N ASN A 7 11.88 16.38 41.23
CA ASN A 7 11.65 15.78 42.55
C ASN A 7 12.57 14.58 42.84
N ALA A 8 13.62 14.36 42.04
CA ALA A 8 14.55 13.27 42.27
C ALA A 8 15.39 13.55 43.52
N SER A 9 15.58 12.55 44.37
CA SER A 9 16.42 12.65 45.58
C SER A 9 17.89 12.94 45.26
N LYS A 10 18.34 12.56 44.07
CA LYS A 10 19.71 12.75 43.59
C LYS A 10 19.74 12.84 42.06
N ILE A 11 20.43 13.84 41.55
CA ILE A 11 20.63 14.11 40.13
C ILE A 11 22.14 14.07 39.87
N ILE A 12 22.55 13.34 38.83
CA ILE A 12 23.94 13.19 38.41
C ILE A 12 24.05 13.69 36.97
N VAL A 13 24.92 14.67 36.74
CA VAL A 13 25.17 15.26 35.42
C VAL A 13 26.44 14.64 34.84
N LEU A 14 26.29 14.05 33.67
CA LEU A 14 27.38 13.43 32.93
C LEU A 14 27.82 14.35 31.80
N ASN A 15 29.13 14.57 31.65
CA ASN A 15 29.74 15.19 30.48
C ASN A 15 30.89 14.32 29.97
N ALA A 16 30.89 14.03 28.67
CA ALA A 16 31.89 13.19 28.01
C ALA A 16 32.20 11.86 28.73
N GLY A 17 31.18 11.23 29.34
CA GLY A 17 31.31 9.96 30.05
C GLY A 17 31.85 10.06 31.49
N SER A 18 32.00 11.27 32.03
CA SER A 18 32.42 11.51 33.42
C SER A 18 31.34 12.25 34.21
N VAL A 19 31.28 12.01 35.53
CA VAL A 19 30.39 12.74 36.45
C VAL A 19 30.97 14.12 36.72
N VAL A 20 30.22 15.17 36.38
CA VAL A 20 30.66 16.56 36.54
C VAL A 20 29.93 17.25 37.68
N GLU A 21 28.66 16.92 37.91
CA GLU A 21 27.86 17.50 39.00
C GLU A 21 26.96 16.44 39.63
N GLU A 22 26.79 16.52 40.95
CA GLU A 22 25.94 15.61 41.70
C GLU A 22 25.24 16.38 42.82
N GLY A 23 23.93 16.22 42.96
CA GLY A 23 23.15 16.87 44.02
C GLY A 23 21.65 16.76 43.83
N ASN A 24 20.88 17.39 44.71
CA ASN A 24 19.45 17.57 44.52
C ASN A 24 19.17 18.78 43.62
N HIS A 25 17.95 18.89 43.08
CA HIS A 25 17.54 19.98 42.18
C HIS A 25 17.88 21.37 42.75
N GLU A 26 17.53 21.65 44.00
CA GLU A 26 17.81 22.95 44.62
C GLU A 26 19.31 23.27 44.71
N THR A 27 20.13 22.27 45.03
CA THR A 27 21.58 22.44 45.16
C THR A 27 22.23 22.70 43.80
N LEU A 28 21.79 21.99 42.75
CA LEU A 28 22.32 22.15 41.39
C LEU A 28 21.83 23.44 40.74
N MET A 29 20.62 23.90 41.05
CA MET A 29 20.10 25.20 40.60
C MET A 29 20.83 26.38 41.25
N LYS A 30 21.23 26.26 42.53
CA LYS A 30 22.05 27.27 43.23
C LYS A 30 23.48 27.32 42.71
N ALA A 31 24.05 26.16 42.35
CA ALA A 31 25.40 26.04 41.83
C ALA A 31 25.59 26.67 40.43
N LYS A 32 24.48 26.96 39.70
CA LYS A 32 24.49 27.55 38.34
C LYS A 32 25.44 26.85 37.36
N GLY A 33 25.51 25.52 37.47
CA GLY A 33 26.37 24.67 36.67
C GLY A 33 25.74 24.18 35.36
N VAL A 34 26.24 23.06 34.84
CA VAL A 34 25.78 22.41 33.61
C VAL A 34 24.31 22.02 33.69
N TYR A 35 23.85 21.51 34.84
CA TYR A 35 22.43 21.21 35.05
C TYR A 35 21.52 22.44 34.91
N TYR A 36 21.95 23.57 35.49
CA TYR A 36 21.20 24.83 35.43
C TYR A 36 21.02 25.31 33.99
N GLY A 37 22.11 25.29 33.19
CA GLY A 37 22.04 25.67 31.77
C GLY A 37 21.09 24.80 30.95
N LEU A 38 21.02 23.50 31.24
CA LEU A 38 20.08 22.58 30.58
C LEU A 38 18.62 22.88 30.94
N VAL A 39 18.34 23.20 32.21
CA VAL A 39 17.00 23.57 32.68
C VAL A 39 16.55 24.90 32.08
N GLU A 40 17.46 25.89 32.01
CA GLU A 40 17.19 27.20 31.42
C GLU A 40 16.93 27.10 29.91
N ALA A 41 17.77 26.35 29.18
CA ALA A 41 17.58 26.10 27.75
C ALA A 41 16.23 25.41 27.46
N GLN A 42 15.82 24.46 28.31
CA GLN A 42 14.53 23.82 28.16
C GLN A 42 13.35 24.77 28.48
N ASN A 43 13.46 25.60 29.52
CA ASN A 43 12.44 26.60 29.87
C ASN A 43 12.28 27.66 28.77
N ILE A 44 13.37 28.06 28.11
CA ILE A 44 13.33 28.95 26.95
C ILE A 44 12.58 28.27 25.80
N HIS A 45 12.90 27.01 25.48
CA HIS A 45 12.21 26.27 24.41
C HIS A 45 10.71 26.10 24.68
N LEU A 46 10.30 25.92 25.93
CA LEU A 46 8.88 25.86 26.33
C LEU A 46 8.20 27.23 26.17
N LYS A 47 8.84 28.32 26.62
CA LYS A 47 8.33 29.69 26.44
C LYS A 47 8.24 30.12 24.97
N THR A 48 9.19 29.72 24.13
CA THR A 48 9.14 29.98 22.67
C THR A 48 8.05 29.17 21.98
N LYS A 49 7.70 28.00 22.51
CA LYS A 49 6.61 27.17 21.97
C LYS A 49 5.23 27.74 22.32
N ASP A 50 5.08 28.36 23.50
CA ASP A 50 3.84 29.02 23.93
C ASP A 50 3.66 30.43 23.34
N LYS A 51 4.75 31.14 22.98
CA LYS A 51 4.70 32.47 22.32
C LYS A 51 4.45 32.45 20.81
N ASN A 52 4.12 31.30 20.22
CA ASN A 52 3.64 31.24 18.83
C ASN A 52 2.13 31.52 18.71
N VAL A 53 1.50 32.01 19.79
CA VAL A 53 0.21 32.69 19.77
C VAL A 53 0.43 33.99 20.55
N GLU A 54 -0.01 35.11 19.98
CA GLU A 54 0.24 36.51 20.41
C GLU A 54 1.56 37.13 19.97
N GLU A 55 1.55 37.60 18.71
CA GLU A 55 2.29 38.78 18.30
C GLU A 55 1.91 39.97 19.20
N ASN A 56 2.89 40.63 19.80
CA ASN A 56 2.87 42.08 19.94
C ASN A 56 4.30 42.63 20.02
N GLU A 57 4.52 43.63 19.18
CA GLU A 57 5.71 44.44 19.04
C GLU A 57 6.04 45.17 20.34
N ASN A 58 7.31 45.17 20.74
CA ASN A 58 8.13 46.36 20.99
C ASN A 58 9.40 46.02 21.80
N ASP A 59 10.38 46.90 21.67
CA ASP A 59 11.67 46.97 22.38
C ASP A 59 12.82 46.17 21.74
N ALA A 60 13.32 46.78 20.68
CA ALA A 60 14.69 46.65 20.21
C ALA A 60 15.61 47.41 21.18
N ASP A 61 16.43 46.70 21.96
CA ASP A 61 17.78 47.19 22.30
C ASP A 61 18.71 46.17 22.99
N ASP A 62 18.23 44.98 23.40
CA ASP A 62 19.08 44.04 24.18
C ASP A 62 19.42 42.73 23.45
N LYS A 63 19.60 42.79 22.12
CA LYS A 63 19.84 41.60 21.26
C LYS A 63 21.31 41.27 20.99
N ALA A 64 22.27 42.15 21.33
CA ALA A 64 23.67 41.94 20.96
C ALA A 64 24.45 41.04 21.93
N ALA A 65 24.22 41.15 23.25
CA ALA A 65 24.92 40.34 24.24
C ALA A 65 24.41 38.89 24.30
N THR A 66 23.12 38.68 24.01
CA THR A 66 22.42 37.39 24.13
C THR A 66 22.74 36.45 22.96
N ALA A 67 23.06 36.99 21.78
CA ALA A 67 23.44 36.20 20.60
C ALA A 67 24.80 35.50 20.76
N LEU A 68 25.74 36.13 21.49
CA LEU A 68 27.11 35.61 21.66
C LEU A 68 27.16 34.42 22.63
N ALA A 69 26.26 34.38 23.62
CA ALA A 69 26.13 33.26 24.55
C ALA A 69 25.43 32.05 23.90
N TYR A 70 24.48 32.32 22.98
CA TYR A 70 23.73 31.30 22.24
C TYR A 70 24.63 30.49 21.29
N ASP A 71 25.60 31.14 20.65
CA ASP A 71 26.52 30.48 19.71
C ASP A 71 27.56 29.60 20.42
N LYS A 72 28.02 30.05 21.60
CA LYS A 72 28.99 29.30 22.42
C LYS A 72 28.37 28.01 22.99
N ALA A 73 27.10 28.03 23.41
CA ALA A 73 26.37 26.85 23.87
C ALA A 73 26.05 25.85 22.75
N ARG A 74 25.84 26.35 21.52
CA ARG A 74 25.61 25.51 20.32
C ARG A 74 26.88 24.77 19.87
N SER A 75 28.06 25.37 20.06
CA SER A 75 29.34 24.74 19.70
C SER A 75 29.72 23.53 20.58
N LEU A 76 29.20 23.44 21.82
CA LEU A 76 29.53 22.35 22.75
C LEU A 76 28.65 21.10 22.61
N SER A 77 27.56 21.17 21.85
CA SER A 77 26.53 20.11 21.80
C SER A 77 26.50 19.31 20.49
N TYR A 78 27.35 19.65 19.50
CA TYR A 78 27.44 18.93 18.22
C TYR A 78 28.79 18.23 18.05
N HIS A 79 29.01 17.17 18.81
CA HIS A 79 30.00 16.16 18.44
C HIS A 79 29.52 14.75 18.73
N ARG A 80 28.53 14.27 17.96
CA ARG A 80 28.41 12.85 17.58
C ARG A 80 27.41 12.67 16.43
N GLN A 81 27.92 12.12 15.32
CA GLN A 81 27.28 11.50 14.16
C GLN A 81 25.89 12.00 13.69
N ASP A 82 25.88 12.66 12.53
CA ASP A 82 25.10 12.19 11.38
C ASP A 82 25.71 12.75 10.09
N THR A 83 26.50 11.90 9.44
CA THR A 83 26.77 12.00 8.01
C THR A 83 25.56 11.40 7.29
N ILE A 84 24.77 12.24 6.61
CA ILE A 84 24.20 12.04 5.26
C ILE A 84 23.23 13.20 4.96
N ASP A 85 23.73 14.08 4.07
CA ASP A 85 23.09 14.94 3.07
C ASP A 85 21.74 15.65 3.26
N LYS A 86 21.82 16.99 3.17
CA LYS A 86 21.01 17.79 2.22
C LYS A 86 21.78 19.06 1.83
N LYS A 87 22.65 18.94 0.82
CA LYS A 87 23.12 20.07 0.01
C LYS A 87 22.17 20.25 -1.18
N THR A 88 21.55 21.43 -1.28
CA THR A 88 20.86 21.85 -2.50
C THR A 88 21.56 23.10 -3.04
N VAL A 89 22.31 22.88 -4.12
CA VAL A 89 22.44 23.71 -5.33
C VAL A 89 23.26 25.02 -5.25
N LYS A 90 24.45 24.98 -5.87
CA LYS A 90 24.72 25.69 -7.15
C LYS A 90 26.05 25.26 -7.79
N ASN A 91 25.96 24.95 -9.09
CA ASN A 91 26.94 25.08 -10.17
C ASN A 91 28.26 24.27 -10.09
N GLU A 92 28.43 23.30 -11.00
CA GLU A 92 29.15 23.44 -12.28
C GLU A 92 29.73 22.10 -12.80
N THR A 93 29.67 21.96 -14.12
CA THR A 93 30.47 21.10 -15.03
C THR A 93 30.17 19.60 -15.19
N ASN A 94 29.75 19.31 -16.43
CA ASN A 94 29.80 18.10 -17.23
C ASN A 94 30.69 16.93 -16.79
N ASP A 95 30.13 15.74 -16.98
CA ASP A 95 30.67 14.60 -17.76
C ASP A 95 30.63 13.26 -16.99
N LYS A 96 30.03 12.26 -17.66
CA LYS A 96 30.05 10.80 -17.38
C LYS A 96 29.41 10.28 -16.09
N THR A 97 28.19 9.75 -16.20
CA THR A 97 27.93 8.29 -16.15
C THR A 97 26.46 8.01 -16.51
N ASP A 98 26.26 7.49 -17.72
CA ASP A 98 24.98 7.16 -18.37
C ASP A 98 24.28 5.90 -17.81
N GLU A 99 24.47 5.53 -16.55
CA GLU A 99 24.00 4.21 -16.03
C GLU A 99 22.86 4.28 -15.00
N ALA A 100 22.45 5.46 -14.52
CA ALA A 100 21.39 5.58 -13.50
C ALA A 100 19.96 5.83 -14.04
N LYS A 101 19.75 5.76 -15.37
CA LYS A 101 18.44 6.02 -16.01
C LYS A 101 17.81 4.79 -16.66
N ALA A 102 17.98 3.60 -16.09
CA ALA A 102 17.03 2.51 -16.31
C ALA A 102 15.78 2.73 -15.42
N VAL A 103 15.12 3.88 -15.58
CA VAL A 103 13.78 4.08 -15.04
C VAL A 103 12.90 3.10 -15.80
N VAL A 104 12.28 2.17 -15.08
CA VAL A 104 11.40 1.13 -15.63
C VAL A 104 10.28 1.82 -16.41
N GLU A 105 10.45 1.90 -17.73
CA GLU A 105 9.43 2.42 -18.63
C GLU A 105 8.24 1.46 -18.61
N TYR A 106 7.13 1.92 -18.03
CA TYR A 106 5.87 1.18 -17.99
C TYR A 106 5.40 0.91 -19.43
N LYS A 107 5.69 -0.29 -19.94
CA LYS A 107 5.30 -0.74 -21.28
C LYS A 107 3.81 -1.11 -21.35
N GLY A 108 2.94 -0.14 -21.12
CA GLY A 108 1.50 -0.21 -21.39
C GLY A 108 0.77 -1.42 -20.79
N PRO A 109 -0.49 -1.65 -21.18
CA PRO A 109 -1.20 -2.86 -20.79
C PRO A 109 -0.53 -4.08 -21.44
N ALA A 110 -0.19 -5.08 -20.62
CA ALA A 110 0.35 -6.33 -21.13
C ALA A 110 -0.65 -6.94 -22.13
N PRO A 111 -0.19 -7.49 -23.27
CA PRO A 111 -1.09 -8.06 -24.26
C PRO A 111 -1.86 -9.24 -23.64
N PHE A 112 -3.17 -9.32 -23.88
CA PHE A 112 -4.05 -10.36 -23.34
C PHE A 112 -3.51 -11.79 -23.56
N PHE A 113 -2.86 -12.03 -24.71
CA PHE A 113 -2.24 -13.32 -25.01
C PHE A 113 -1.02 -13.65 -24.13
N ALA A 114 -0.26 -12.64 -23.68
CA ALA A 114 0.83 -12.86 -22.74
C ALA A 114 0.29 -13.22 -21.35
N MET A 115 -0.83 -12.62 -20.94
CA MET A 115 -1.52 -13.04 -19.71
C MET A 115 -2.02 -14.48 -19.81
N LEU A 116 -2.65 -14.84 -20.93
CA LEU A 116 -3.13 -16.22 -21.15
C LEU A 116 -1.97 -17.23 -21.23
N ALA A 117 -0.81 -16.83 -21.76
CA ALA A 117 0.39 -17.67 -21.79
C ALA A 117 0.91 -18.01 -20.40
N MET A 118 0.66 -17.20 -19.38
CA MET A 118 0.99 -17.54 -17.98
C MET A 118 0.07 -18.63 -17.41
N ASN A 119 -1.12 -18.84 -17.99
CA ASN A 119 -2.08 -19.86 -17.60
C ASN A 119 -1.97 -21.17 -18.41
N ARG A 120 -0.88 -21.35 -19.18
CA ARG A 120 -0.59 -22.56 -19.97
C ARG A 120 -0.84 -23.91 -19.26
N PRO A 121 -0.45 -24.12 -18.00
CA PRO A 121 -0.60 -25.43 -17.36
C PRO A 121 -2.05 -25.82 -17.05
N GLU A 122 -2.99 -24.88 -17.04
CA GLU A 122 -4.41 -25.14 -16.77
C GLU A 122 -5.27 -25.05 -18.06
N LEU A 123 -4.63 -25.02 -19.24
CA LEU A 123 -5.35 -24.84 -20.52
C LEU A 123 -6.35 -25.96 -20.79
N ASP A 124 -6.07 -27.18 -20.34
CA ASP A 124 -6.98 -28.31 -20.51
C ASP A 124 -8.27 -28.08 -19.71
N VAL A 125 -8.16 -27.57 -18.47
CA VAL A 125 -9.29 -27.22 -17.61
C VAL A 125 -10.13 -26.10 -18.23
N ILE A 126 -9.45 -25.09 -18.80
CA ILE A 126 -10.10 -23.98 -19.51
C ILE A 126 -10.82 -24.47 -20.76
N LEU A 127 -10.23 -25.41 -21.52
CA LEU A 127 -10.84 -25.97 -22.71
C LEU A 127 -12.17 -26.67 -22.37
N PHE A 128 -12.17 -27.49 -21.32
CA PHE A 128 -13.41 -28.11 -20.82
C PHE A 128 -14.44 -27.07 -20.34
N ALA A 129 -14.00 -26.00 -19.68
CA ALA A 129 -14.87 -24.90 -19.28
C ALA A 129 -15.48 -24.15 -20.47
N CYS A 130 -14.70 -23.92 -21.54
CA CYS A 130 -15.16 -23.31 -22.78
C CYS A 130 -16.22 -24.17 -23.48
N ILE A 131 -16.06 -25.49 -23.50
CA ILE A 131 -17.08 -26.40 -24.06
C ILE A 131 -18.39 -26.28 -23.28
N ALA A 132 -18.33 -26.29 -21.94
CA ALA A 132 -19.51 -26.08 -21.08
C ALA A 132 -20.16 -24.70 -21.31
N CYS A 133 -19.34 -23.66 -21.53
CA CYS A 133 -19.79 -22.30 -21.83
C CYS A 133 -20.53 -22.20 -23.16
N VAL A 134 -20.02 -22.85 -24.22
CA VAL A 134 -20.69 -22.91 -25.53
C VAL A 134 -22.04 -23.62 -25.41
N CYS A 135 -22.11 -24.74 -24.69
CA CYS A 135 -23.37 -25.44 -24.43
C CYS A 135 -24.37 -24.53 -23.72
N ASN A 136 -23.94 -23.86 -22.65
CA ASN A 136 -24.80 -22.94 -21.89
C ASN A 136 -25.23 -21.71 -22.71
N GLY A 137 -24.35 -21.15 -23.54
CA GLY A 137 -24.69 -20.07 -24.47
C GLY A 137 -25.73 -20.49 -25.52
N GLY A 138 -25.69 -21.75 -25.98
CA GLY A 138 -26.66 -22.34 -26.90
C GLY A 138 -28.07 -22.54 -26.30
N ILE A 139 -28.21 -22.52 -24.97
CA ILE A 139 -29.51 -22.69 -24.30
C ILE A 139 -30.42 -21.49 -24.54
N GLN A 140 -29.89 -20.26 -24.60
CA GLN A 140 -30.70 -19.06 -24.85
C GLN A 140 -31.41 -19.05 -26.22
N PRO A 141 -30.74 -19.31 -27.35
CA PRO A 141 -31.44 -19.41 -28.64
C PRO A 141 -32.37 -20.64 -28.70
N ALA A 142 -31.99 -21.77 -28.09
CA ALA A 142 -32.85 -22.95 -28.01
C ALA A 142 -34.17 -22.63 -27.29
N PHE A 143 -34.11 -21.89 -26.19
CA PHE A 143 -35.29 -21.41 -25.47
C PHE A 143 -36.24 -20.63 -26.40
N GLY A 144 -35.72 -19.68 -27.19
CA GLY A 144 -36.52 -18.90 -28.13
C GLY A 144 -37.20 -19.76 -29.20
N VAL A 145 -36.49 -20.74 -29.76
CA VAL A 145 -37.05 -21.67 -30.76
C VAL A 145 -38.14 -22.55 -30.13
N ILE A 146 -37.89 -23.12 -28.95
CA ILE A 146 -38.88 -23.98 -28.27
C ILE A 146 -40.12 -23.17 -27.93
N LEU A 147 -39.97 -21.95 -27.41
CA LEU A 147 -41.10 -21.07 -27.11
C LEU A 147 -41.93 -20.78 -28.36
N SER A 148 -41.30 -20.49 -29.50
CA SER A 148 -41.99 -20.32 -30.79
C SER A 148 -42.78 -21.58 -31.19
N LYS A 149 -42.22 -22.78 -30.99
CA LYS A 149 -42.90 -24.06 -31.28
C LYS A 149 -44.10 -24.28 -30.37
N VAL A 150 -44.00 -23.93 -29.09
CA VAL A 150 -45.14 -24.01 -28.13
C VAL A 150 -46.28 -23.10 -28.59
N ILE A 151 -45.99 -21.88 -29.02
CA ILE A 151 -47.00 -20.95 -29.55
C ILE A 151 -47.67 -21.52 -30.81
N ALA A 152 -46.90 -22.15 -31.70
CA ALA A 152 -47.43 -22.77 -32.91
C ALA A 152 -48.34 -23.99 -32.63
N VAL A 153 -48.21 -24.67 -31.49
CA VAL A 153 -49.12 -25.77 -31.11
C VAL A 153 -50.53 -25.26 -30.83
N PHE A 154 -50.71 -24.02 -30.37
CA PHE A 154 -52.05 -23.45 -30.20
C PHE A 154 -52.79 -23.19 -31.52
N GLN A 155 -52.09 -23.29 -32.66
CA GLN A 155 -52.69 -23.15 -33.99
C GLN A 155 -53.29 -24.47 -34.52
N THR A 156 -53.07 -25.62 -33.87
CA THR A 156 -53.67 -26.88 -34.31
C THR A 156 -55.15 -26.99 -33.89
N CYS A 157 -56.03 -27.38 -34.82
CA CYS A 157 -57.47 -27.50 -34.58
C CYS A 157 -57.92 -28.78 -33.86
N ASP A 158 -57.03 -29.77 -33.68
CA ASP A 158 -57.36 -31.05 -33.02
C ASP A 158 -56.98 -31.01 -31.52
N PRO A 159 -57.96 -31.05 -30.58
CA PRO A 159 -57.71 -30.94 -29.15
C PRO A 159 -56.83 -32.06 -28.57
N GLN A 160 -56.98 -33.30 -29.06
CA GLN A 160 -56.23 -34.44 -28.50
C GLN A 160 -54.75 -34.42 -28.89
N LEU A 161 -54.46 -33.94 -30.11
CA LEU A 161 -53.08 -33.80 -30.59
C LEU A 161 -52.37 -32.62 -29.93
N GLN A 162 -53.11 -31.55 -29.62
CA GLN A 162 -52.59 -30.36 -28.94
C GLN A 162 -52.06 -30.70 -27.54
N GLU A 163 -52.82 -31.43 -26.73
CA GLU A 163 -52.43 -31.82 -25.36
C GLU A 163 -51.13 -32.63 -25.36
N LYS A 164 -51.01 -33.64 -26.23
CA LYS A 164 -49.80 -34.46 -26.35
C LYS A 164 -48.56 -33.65 -26.75
N ARG A 165 -48.72 -32.70 -27.68
CA ARG A 165 -47.62 -31.83 -28.14
C ARG A 165 -47.16 -30.88 -27.03
N VAL A 166 -48.10 -30.26 -26.30
CA VAL A 166 -47.77 -29.37 -25.17
C VAL A 166 -47.01 -30.14 -24.09
N LEU A 167 -47.49 -31.32 -23.69
CA LEU A 167 -46.79 -32.17 -22.70
C LEU A 167 -45.38 -32.54 -23.15
N THR A 168 -45.19 -32.83 -24.44
CA THR A 168 -43.87 -33.11 -25.02
C THR A 168 -42.93 -31.91 -24.90
N TYR A 169 -43.39 -30.70 -25.24
CA TYR A 169 -42.56 -29.50 -25.13
C TYR A 169 -42.25 -29.10 -23.67
N ILE A 170 -43.17 -29.32 -22.73
CA ILE A 170 -42.92 -29.13 -21.30
C ILE A 170 -41.80 -30.06 -20.82
N LEU A 171 -41.80 -31.32 -21.24
CA LEU A 171 -40.76 -32.28 -20.89
C LEU A 171 -39.39 -31.88 -21.47
N ILE A 172 -39.35 -31.38 -22.71
CA ILE A 172 -38.14 -30.81 -23.31
C ILE A 172 -37.65 -29.60 -22.50
N PHE A 173 -38.56 -28.75 -22.03
CA PHE A 173 -38.25 -27.58 -21.20
C PHE A 173 -37.61 -27.95 -19.86
N VAL A 174 -38.16 -28.97 -19.18
CA VAL A 174 -37.58 -29.50 -17.94
C VAL A 174 -36.18 -30.07 -18.21
N GLY A 175 -36.01 -30.85 -19.27
CA GLY A 175 -34.71 -31.38 -19.67
C GLY A 175 -33.67 -30.28 -19.95
N LEU A 176 -34.09 -29.20 -20.61
CA LEU A 176 -33.25 -28.02 -20.88
C LEU A 176 -32.82 -27.33 -19.57
N GLY A 177 -33.71 -27.21 -18.59
CA GLY A 177 -33.41 -26.63 -17.28
C GLY A 177 -32.40 -27.47 -16.48
N VAL A 178 -32.54 -28.80 -16.51
CA VAL A 178 -31.57 -29.71 -15.89
C VAL A 178 -30.21 -29.58 -16.57
N LEU A 179 -30.16 -29.54 -17.90
CA LEU A 179 -28.92 -29.33 -18.65
C LEU A 179 -28.26 -27.98 -18.31
N MET A 180 -29.05 -26.92 -18.17
CA MET A 180 -28.57 -25.59 -17.77
C MET A 180 -27.91 -25.64 -16.39
N LEU A 181 -28.53 -26.32 -15.42
CA LEU A 181 -27.97 -26.45 -14.08
C LEU A 181 -26.59 -27.12 -14.11
N PHE A 182 -26.46 -28.24 -14.82
CA PHE A 182 -25.19 -28.95 -14.91
C PHE A 182 -24.11 -28.15 -15.64
N THR A 183 -24.45 -27.52 -16.78
CA THR A 183 -23.49 -26.74 -17.56
C THR A 183 -23.05 -25.46 -16.84
N MET A 184 -23.98 -24.75 -16.17
CA MET A 184 -23.67 -23.58 -15.35
C MET A 184 -22.78 -23.93 -14.16
N PHE A 185 -23.06 -25.04 -13.47
CA PHE A 185 -22.23 -25.51 -12.36
C PHE A 185 -20.82 -25.87 -12.84
N LEU A 186 -20.73 -26.69 -13.90
CA LEU A 186 -19.45 -27.18 -14.41
C LEU A 186 -18.57 -26.03 -14.95
N GLN A 187 -19.12 -25.11 -15.74
CA GLN A 187 -18.34 -23.98 -16.25
C GLN A 187 -17.82 -23.10 -15.11
N SER A 188 -18.65 -22.82 -14.10
CA SER A 188 -18.29 -21.92 -12.99
C SER A 188 -17.22 -22.55 -12.11
N PHE A 189 -17.36 -23.85 -11.84
CA PHE A 189 -16.40 -24.60 -11.05
C PHE A 189 -15.03 -24.69 -11.74
N LEU A 190 -14.98 -25.03 -13.03
CA LEU A 190 -13.72 -25.14 -13.78
C LEU A 190 -13.02 -23.78 -13.95
N PHE A 191 -13.77 -22.71 -14.22
CA PHE A 191 -13.19 -21.36 -14.27
C PHE A 191 -12.69 -20.89 -12.90
N ALA A 192 -13.38 -21.24 -11.80
CA ALA A 192 -12.92 -20.92 -10.45
C ALA A 192 -11.56 -21.58 -10.14
N ILE A 193 -11.42 -22.87 -10.42
CA ILE A 193 -10.15 -23.60 -10.20
C ILE A 193 -9.01 -22.99 -11.02
N SER A 194 -9.25 -22.72 -12.30
CA SER A 194 -8.23 -22.10 -13.16
C SER A 194 -7.84 -20.70 -12.66
N GLY A 195 -8.82 -19.91 -12.20
CA GLY A 195 -8.59 -18.58 -11.64
C GLY A 195 -7.78 -18.60 -10.34
N GLU A 196 -8.06 -19.55 -9.45
CA GLU A 196 -7.33 -19.72 -8.19
C GLU A 196 -5.88 -20.16 -8.44
N SER A 197 -5.67 -21.19 -9.28
CA SER A 197 -4.33 -21.68 -9.64
C SER A 197 -3.48 -20.57 -10.27
N LEU A 198 -4.05 -19.80 -11.21
CA LEU A 198 -3.36 -18.67 -11.83
C LEU A 198 -2.99 -17.60 -10.79
N THR A 199 -3.93 -17.21 -9.94
CA THR A 199 -3.71 -16.19 -8.89
C THR A 199 -2.63 -16.62 -7.91
N GLN A 200 -2.64 -17.88 -7.46
CA GLN A 200 -1.64 -18.44 -6.57
C GLN A 200 -0.24 -18.40 -7.21
N ARG A 201 -0.11 -18.83 -8.46
CA ARG A 201 1.16 -18.81 -9.20
C ARG A 201 1.68 -17.38 -9.40
N LEU A 202 0.81 -16.45 -9.75
CA LEU A 202 1.16 -15.04 -9.91
C LEU A 202 1.65 -14.44 -8.60
N ARG A 203 0.93 -14.64 -7.49
CA ARG A 203 1.35 -14.15 -6.17
C ARG A 203 2.71 -14.72 -5.75
N ALA A 204 2.93 -16.02 -5.94
CA ALA A 204 4.22 -16.65 -5.64
C ALA A 204 5.36 -16.06 -6.49
N LYS A 205 5.11 -15.82 -7.79
CA LYS A 205 6.11 -15.28 -8.71
C LYS A 205 6.41 -13.80 -8.44
N ILE A 206 5.39 -12.99 -8.17
CA ILE A 206 5.54 -11.58 -7.80
C ILE A 206 6.33 -11.48 -6.50
N PHE A 207 5.94 -12.22 -5.47
CA PHE A 207 6.65 -12.20 -4.18
C PHE A 207 8.10 -12.63 -4.32
N ARG A 208 8.38 -13.69 -5.08
CA ARG A 208 9.77 -14.13 -5.35
C ARG A 208 10.58 -13.05 -6.06
N THR A 209 10.01 -12.38 -7.06
CA THR A 209 10.71 -11.34 -7.82
C THR A 209 10.94 -10.10 -6.95
N LEU A 210 9.97 -9.74 -6.13
CA LEU A 210 10.05 -8.63 -5.19
C LEU A 210 11.18 -8.83 -4.17
N LEU A 211 11.37 -10.05 -3.65
CA LEU A 211 12.48 -10.36 -2.74
C LEU A 211 13.87 -10.36 -3.40
N GLN A 212 13.94 -10.40 -4.73
CA GLN A 212 15.20 -10.40 -5.48
C GLN A 212 15.63 -8.99 -5.92
N GLN A 213 14.83 -7.99 -5.60
CA GLN A 213 15.02 -6.62 -6.05
C GLN A 213 15.97 -5.85 -5.11
N ASP A 214 16.76 -4.93 -5.67
CA ASP A 214 17.70 -4.12 -4.90
C ASP A 214 17.00 -3.17 -3.92
N ILE A 215 17.68 -2.81 -2.83
CA ILE A 215 17.16 -1.91 -1.78
C ILE A 215 16.69 -0.57 -2.37
N ALA A 216 17.42 -0.05 -3.37
CA ALA A 216 17.09 1.20 -4.06
C ALA A 216 15.71 1.18 -4.75
N TYR A 217 15.15 -0.01 -5.07
CA TYR A 217 13.78 -0.13 -5.57
C TYR A 217 12.75 0.22 -4.50
N PHE A 218 13.00 -0.19 -3.26
CA PHE A 218 12.11 0.05 -2.12
C PHE A 218 12.19 1.49 -1.59
N ASP A 219 13.26 2.22 -1.93
CA ASP A 219 13.40 3.64 -1.62
C ASP A 219 12.52 4.54 -2.51
N GLN A 220 11.96 4.01 -3.61
CA GLN A 220 11.06 4.76 -4.48
C GLN A 220 9.69 4.95 -3.80
N ALA A 221 9.16 6.17 -3.84
CA ALA A 221 7.87 6.50 -3.20
C ALA A 221 6.69 5.66 -3.70
N GLU A 222 6.77 5.16 -4.94
CA GLU A 222 5.78 4.27 -5.57
C GLU A 222 5.78 2.85 -4.97
N ASN A 223 6.94 2.37 -4.52
CA ASN A 223 7.15 1.02 -4.01
C ASN A 223 7.09 0.94 -2.48
N ASN A 224 6.29 1.80 -1.85
CA ASN A 224 6.08 1.72 -0.42
C ASN A 224 5.40 0.39 -0.05
N THR A 225 5.72 -0.14 1.13
CA THR A 225 5.14 -1.36 1.73
C THR A 225 3.62 -1.45 1.58
N GLY A 226 2.87 -0.36 1.77
CA GLY A 226 1.42 -0.34 1.59
C GLY A 226 0.98 -0.53 0.13
N ALA A 227 1.71 0.08 -0.81
CA ALA A 227 1.43 -0.04 -2.24
C ALA A 227 1.75 -1.45 -2.77
N LEU A 228 2.82 -2.08 -2.28
CA LEU A 228 3.24 -3.43 -2.70
C LEU A 228 2.36 -4.56 -2.12
N CYS A 229 1.66 -4.31 -1.01
CA CYS A 229 0.77 -5.30 -0.38
C CYS A 229 -0.68 -5.27 -0.90
N THR A 230 -1.03 -4.28 -1.72
CA THR A 230 -2.38 -4.07 -2.28
C THR A 230 -2.54 -4.83 -3.59
#